data_AF-B9H515-F1
#
_entry.id   AF-B9H515-F1
#
_cell.length_a   1.000
_cell.length_b   1.000
_cell.length_c   1.000
_cell.angle_alpha   90.00
_cell.angle_beta   90.00
_cell.angle_gamma   90.00
#
_symmetry.space_group_name_H-M   'P 1'
#
loop_
_entity.id
_entity.type
_entity.pdbx_description
1 polymer ?
#
loop_
_entity_poly.entity_id
_entity_poly.type
_entity_poly.pdbx_seq_one_letter_code
_entity_poly.pdbx_strand_id
1 'polypeptide(L)'
;MAAPEANRSAAWQANDKELTLKGTEPPLFNVISGTSMSCPHVSAMVAVVKSHYLSWNPSAIKPAILTTGEISTSGPLQPTVYDYGAGEISTSGPLQPAGLVYETTTIDCLNFLCHHGNNTSTIKVIFKDVPAGFACPKDLSVDLMSTINYPSIAVLNLARNQARTINRTLTNVAGDGAATYSLTIEAPNGIKIAVVPTSLQFRRSNNFWSV
;
A
#
# COMPACT_ATOMS: atom_id res chain seq x y z
N MET A 1 -5.45 -3.12 1.65
CA MET A 1 -4.94 -4.47 1.93
C MET A 1 -5.75 -5.02 3.07
N ALA A 2 -6.19 -6.25 2.93
CA ALA A 2 -6.94 -6.98 3.94
C ALA A 2 -5.99 -7.89 4.75
N ALA A 3 -6.40 -8.21 5.97
CA ALA A 3 -5.77 -9.17 6.84
C ALA A 3 -6.85 -9.84 7.71
N PRO A 4 -6.54 -10.92 8.44
CA PRO A 4 -7.52 -11.57 9.30
C PRO A 4 -8.03 -10.67 10.46
N GLU A 5 -9.34 -10.45 10.49
CA GLU A 5 -10.04 -9.61 11.49
C GLU A 5 -11.13 -10.32 12.28
N ALA A 6 -11.79 -11.32 11.70
CA ALA A 6 -12.95 -11.94 12.33
C ALA A 6 -12.54 -13.00 13.35
N ASN A 7 -13.19 -12.98 14.51
CA ASN A 7 -13.07 -13.99 15.57
C ASN A 7 -11.60 -14.26 15.97
N ARG A 8 -10.84 -13.19 16.19
CA ARG A 8 -9.43 -13.28 16.58
C ARG A 8 -9.32 -13.45 18.08
N SER A 9 -8.71 -14.55 18.51
CA SER A 9 -8.31 -14.77 19.90
C SER A 9 -6.99 -14.05 20.19
N ALA A 10 -6.99 -13.21 21.22
CA ALA A 10 -5.80 -12.51 21.70
C ALA A 10 -5.80 -12.42 23.24
N ALA A 11 -4.63 -12.17 23.83
CA ALA A 11 -4.51 -12.00 25.27
C ALA A 11 -5.40 -10.86 25.78
N TRP A 12 -5.96 -11.04 26.97
CA TRP A 12 -6.92 -10.12 27.56
C TRP A 12 -6.60 -9.79 29.01
N GLN A 13 -7.24 -8.74 29.53
CA GLN A 13 -7.01 -8.28 30.89
C GLN A 13 -7.63 -9.26 31.90
N ALA A 14 -6.80 -9.80 32.79
CA ALA A 14 -7.19 -10.78 33.81
C ALA A 14 -8.09 -10.22 34.93
N ASN A 15 -8.54 -8.97 34.82
CA ASN A 15 -9.45 -8.31 35.77
C ASN A 15 -10.74 -7.82 35.10
N ASP A 16 -11.00 -8.19 33.84
CA ASP A 16 -12.22 -7.81 33.13
C ASP A 16 -13.44 -8.55 33.70
N LYS A 17 -14.34 -7.80 34.35
CA LYS A 17 -15.56 -8.35 34.97
C LYS A 17 -16.74 -8.44 34.01
N GLU A 18 -16.67 -7.81 32.84
CA GLU A 18 -17.75 -7.79 31.85
C GLU A 18 -17.84 -9.14 31.12
N LEU A 19 -16.70 -9.74 30.80
CA LEU A 19 -16.59 -11.05 30.16
C LEU A 19 -16.52 -12.22 31.15
N THR A 20 -16.34 -11.93 32.44
CA THR A 20 -16.24 -12.95 33.48
C THR A 20 -17.61 -13.58 33.73
N LEU A 21 -17.73 -14.88 33.51
CA LEU A 21 -18.93 -15.63 33.89
C LEU A 21 -19.02 -15.74 35.41
N LYS A 22 -20.25 -15.68 35.95
CA LYS A 22 -20.46 -15.81 37.40
C LYS A 22 -19.88 -17.14 37.90
N GLY A 23 -18.94 -17.05 38.84
CA GLY A 23 -18.30 -18.22 39.46
C GLY A 23 -17.05 -18.72 38.73
N THR A 24 -16.58 -18.03 37.69
CA THR A 24 -15.31 -18.34 37.02
C THR A 24 -14.27 -17.25 37.24
N GLU A 25 -13.00 -17.58 37.01
CA GLU A 25 -11.96 -16.58 36.88
C GLU A 25 -12.11 -15.80 35.56
N PRO A 26 -11.60 -14.55 35.49
CA PRO A 26 -11.59 -13.79 34.26
C PRO A 26 -10.78 -14.48 33.16
N PRO A 27 -11.26 -14.49 31.90
CA PRO A 27 -10.55 -15.16 30.83
C PRO A 27 -9.24 -14.43 30.49
N LEU A 28 -8.16 -15.21 30.31
CA LEU A 28 -6.85 -14.68 29.87
C LEU A 28 -6.81 -14.32 28.39
N PHE A 29 -7.83 -14.74 27.63
CA PHE A 29 -7.95 -14.50 26.19
C PHE A 29 -9.38 -14.07 25.87
N ASN A 30 -9.51 -13.22 24.86
CA ASN A 30 -10.79 -12.77 24.34
C ASN A 30 -10.84 -12.94 22.82
N VAL A 31 -12.01 -13.25 22.30
CA VAL A 31 -12.28 -13.42 20.87
C VAL A 31 -13.09 -12.24 20.39
N ILE A 32 -12.46 -11.38 19.60
CA ILE A 32 -13.09 -10.16 19.08
C ILE A 32 -12.86 -10.01 17.58
N SER A 33 -13.68 -9.14 16.97
CA SER A 33 -13.65 -8.88 15.54
C SER A 33 -13.45 -7.39 15.25
N GLY A 34 -12.76 -7.09 14.16
CA GLY A 34 -12.67 -5.72 13.63
C GLY A 34 -11.32 -5.40 13.02
N THR A 35 -11.24 -4.27 12.32
CA THR A 35 -10.01 -3.80 11.68
C THR A 35 -8.87 -3.53 12.67
N SER A 36 -9.21 -3.29 13.94
CA SER A 36 -8.26 -3.23 15.06
C SER A 36 -7.51 -4.56 15.28
N MET A 37 -8.09 -5.69 14.88
CA MET A 37 -7.46 -7.02 14.91
C MET A 37 -6.67 -7.33 13.64
N SER A 38 -7.05 -6.76 12.49
CA SER A 38 -6.28 -6.84 11.24
C SER A 38 -4.97 -6.06 11.31
N CYS A 39 -5.00 -4.85 11.88
CA CYS A 39 -3.85 -3.96 11.99
C CYS A 39 -2.58 -4.61 12.60
N PRO A 40 -2.63 -5.33 13.74
CA PRO A 40 -1.46 -6.00 14.30
C PRO A 40 -0.91 -7.13 13.41
N HIS A 41 -1.74 -7.81 12.60
CA HIS A 41 -1.25 -8.79 11.63
C HIS A 41 -0.39 -8.14 10.54
N VAL A 42 -0.86 -7.02 9.97
CA VAL A 42 -0.08 -6.25 8.99
C VAL A 42 1.19 -5.68 9.63
N SER A 43 1.10 -5.19 10.87
CA SER A 43 2.24 -4.65 11.61
C SER A 43 3.31 -5.71 11.89
N ALA A 44 2.90 -6.94 12.23
CA ALA A 44 3.80 -8.07 12.38
C ALA A 44 4.50 -8.39 11.05
N MET A 45 3.77 -8.41 9.93
CA MET A 45 4.39 -8.63 8.62
C MET A 45 5.41 -7.54 8.28
N VAL A 46 5.09 -6.27 8.52
CA VAL A 46 6.04 -5.15 8.36
C VAL A 46 7.31 -5.39 9.18
N ALA A 47 7.19 -5.85 10.43
CA ALA A 47 8.34 -6.16 11.28
C ALA A 47 9.17 -7.33 10.73
N VAL A 48 8.54 -8.39 10.20
CA VAL A 48 9.21 -9.53 9.57
C VAL A 48 9.95 -9.10 8.28
N VAL A 49 9.32 -8.28 7.43
CA VAL A 49 10.01 -7.74 6.23
C VAL A 49 11.19 -6.87 6.65
N LYS A 50 11.02 -6.01 7.66
CA LYS A 50 12.10 -5.14 8.14
C LYS A 50 13.26 -5.93 8.76
N SER A 51 13.00 -7.03 9.47
CA SER A 51 14.06 -7.88 10.04
C SER A 51 14.82 -8.64 8.95
N HIS A 52 14.15 -9.03 7.87
CA HIS A 52 14.76 -9.68 6.72
C HIS A 52 15.55 -8.71 5.83
N TYR A 53 15.03 -7.49 5.62
CA TYR A 53 15.64 -6.44 4.80
C TYR A 53 15.95 -5.20 5.63
N LEU A 54 17.01 -5.27 6.44
CA LEU A 54 17.37 -4.22 7.41
C LEU A 54 17.60 -2.83 6.79
N SER A 55 18.06 -2.75 5.54
CA SER A 55 18.28 -1.48 4.83
C SER A 55 17.00 -0.84 4.29
N TRP A 56 15.90 -1.58 4.20
CA TRP A 56 14.67 -1.08 3.59
C TRP A 56 13.99 -0.04 4.48
N ASN A 57 13.53 1.04 3.86
CA ASN A 57 12.74 2.09 4.48
C ASN A 57 11.23 1.80 4.30
N PRO A 58 10.33 2.57 4.95
CA PRO A 58 8.90 2.39 4.77
C PRO A 58 8.43 2.48 3.30
N SER A 59 9.11 3.28 2.47
CA SER A 59 8.81 3.43 1.04
C SER A 59 9.21 2.22 0.19
N ALA A 60 10.01 1.29 0.70
CA ALA A 60 10.27 -0.01 0.06
C ALA A 60 9.38 -1.12 0.64
N ILE A 61 9.20 -1.14 1.97
CA ILE A 61 8.42 -2.19 2.66
C ILE A 61 6.94 -2.16 2.28
N LYS A 62 6.33 -0.97 2.28
CA LYS A 62 4.89 -0.83 2.01
C LYS A 62 4.55 -1.30 0.60
N PRO A 63 5.24 -0.86 -0.47
CA PRO A 63 4.99 -1.39 -1.82
C PRO A 63 5.20 -2.88 -1.93
N ALA A 64 6.26 -3.44 -1.35
CA ALA A 64 6.52 -4.87 -1.41
C ALA A 64 5.37 -5.69 -0.83
N ILE A 65 4.83 -5.27 0.32
CA ILE A 65 3.65 -5.89 0.93
C ILE A 65 2.43 -5.75 0.02
N LEU A 66 2.17 -4.55 -0.52
CA LEU A 66 1.00 -4.30 -1.36
C LEU A 66 1.03 -5.08 -2.69
N THR A 67 2.17 -5.13 -3.38
CA THR A 67 2.29 -5.76 -4.70
C THR A 67 2.20 -7.28 -4.66
N THR A 68 2.39 -7.89 -3.49
CA THR A 68 2.26 -9.33 -3.29
C THR A 68 0.96 -9.70 -2.57
N GLY A 69 0.00 -8.78 -2.51
CA GLY A 69 -1.33 -9.09 -2.00
C GLY A 69 -2.03 -10.12 -2.88
N GLU A 70 -2.73 -11.05 -2.25
CA GLU A 70 -3.47 -12.10 -2.94
C GLU A 70 -4.92 -11.67 -3.13
N ILE A 71 -5.45 -11.80 -4.35
CA ILE A 71 -6.84 -11.40 -4.63
C ILE A 71 -7.78 -12.35 -3.92
N SER A 72 -8.50 -11.83 -2.93
CA SER A 72 -9.52 -12.60 -2.22
C SER A 72 -10.83 -12.52 -2.99
N THR A 73 -11.26 -13.66 -3.54
CA THR A 73 -12.59 -13.80 -4.18
C THR A 73 -13.61 -14.43 -3.23
N SER A 74 -13.27 -14.60 -1.94
CA SER A 74 -14.11 -15.32 -0.99
C SER A 74 -15.19 -14.41 -0.40
N GLY A 75 -16.45 -14.69 -0.72
CA GLY A 75 -17.60 -14.00 -0.16
C GLY A 75 -18.87 -14.24 -0.98
N PRO A 76 -20.07 -14.00 -0.41
CA PRO A 76 -21.34 -14.11 -1.13
C PRO A 76 -21.51 -13.01 -2.20
N LEU A 77 -20.79 -11.90 -2.07
CA LEU A 77 -20.65 -10.85 -3.08
C LEU A 77 -19.22 -10.85 -3.59
N GLN A 78 -19.00 -10.57 -4.87
CA GLN A 78 -17.65 -10.32 -5.38
C GLN A 78 -17.12 -9.02 -4.76
N PRO A 79 -16.09 -9.08 -3.91
CA PRO A 79 -15.53 -7.88 -3.32
C PRO A 79 -14.77 -7.09 -4.37
N THR A 80 -14.67 -5.78 -4.16
CA THR A 80 -13.97 -4.84 -5.04
C THR A 80 -12.64 -4.42 -4.44
N VAL A 81 -11.79 -3.79 -5.26
CA VAL A 81 -10.54 -3.18 -4.79
C VAL A 81 -10.75 -2.10 -3.72
N TYR A 82 -11.97 -1.57 -3.56
CA TYR A 82 -12.29 -0.64 -2.47
C TYR A 82 -12.51 -1.35 -1.13
N ASP A 83 -12.81 -2.64 -1.15
CA ASP A 83 -13.05 -3.44 0.05
C ASP A 83 -11.73 -3.98 0.65
N TYR A 84 -10.85 -4.53 -0.20
CA TYR A 84 -9.60 -5.16 0.25
C TYR A 84 -8.32 -4.48 -0.25
N GLY A 85 -8.41 -3.43 -1.08
CA GLY A 85 -7.24 -2.77 -1.66
C GLY A 85 -6.47 -3.70 -2.60
N ALA A 86 -5.17 -3.87 -2.33
CA ALA A 86 -4.28 -4.69 -3.15
C ALA A 86 -4.40 -6.22 -2.93
N GLY A 87 -5.27 -6.66 -2.02
CA GLY A 87 -5.48 -8.08 -1.71
C GLY A 87 -5.38 -8.37 -0.23
N GLU A 88 -5.54 -9.64 0.11
CA GLU A 88 -5.19 -10.22 1.40
C GLU A 88 -3.66 -10.32 1.53
N ILE A 89 -3.16 -10.15 2.75
CA ILE A 89 -1.72 -10.14 3.02
C ILE A 89 -1.08 -11.52 2.79
N SER A 90 -0.08 -11.58 1.91
CA SER A 90 0.75 -12.77 1.73
C SER A 90 1.86 -12.83 2.79
N THR A 91 2.05 -14.00 3.40
CA THR A 91 3.07 -14.21 4.46
C THR A 91 4.47 -14.45 3.90
N SER A 92 4.58 -14.85 2.64
CA SER A 92 5.85 -15.19 1.99
C SER A 92 6.20 -14.30 0.80
N GLY A 93 5.20 -13.77 0.09
CA GLY A 93 5.41 -12.88 -1.05
C GLY A 93 6.40 -11.73 -0.78
N PRO A 94 6.21 -10.93 0.29
CA PRO A 94 7.08 -9.80 0.59
C PRO A 94 8.53 -10.18 0.99
N LEU A 95 8.79 -11.46 1.26
CA LEU A 95 10.09 -12.00 1.65
C LEU A 95 10.89 -12.57 0.47
N GLN A 96 10.30 -12.59 -0.72
CA GLN A 96 11.00 -13.07 -1.89
C GLN A 96 11.99 -12.00 -2.39
N PRO A 97 13.24 -12.38 -2.71
CA PRO A 97 14.30 -11.44 -3.10
C PRO A 97 14.09 -10.76 -4.46
N ALA A 98 12.96 -10.98 -5.14
CA ALA A 98 12.62 -10.39 -6.43
C ALA A 98 11.62 -9.25 -6.22
N GLY A 99 12.10 -8.02 -5.98
CA GLY A 99 11.24 -6.88 -5.75
C GLY A 99 11.46 -5.73 -6.73
N LEU A 100 10.38 -5.30 -7.37
CA LEU A 100 10.25 -3.93 -7.83
C LEU A 100 9.45 -3.16 -6.77
N VAL A 101 9.93 -1.99 -6.38
CA VAL A 101 9.22 -1.14 -5.41
C VAL A 101 8.88 0.21 -6.02
N TYR A 102 7.72 0.73 -5.61
CA TYR A 102 7.26 2.07 -5.94
C TYR A 102 7.70 3.01 -4.82
N GLU A 103 8.92 3.51 -4.89
CA GLU A 103 9.44 4.40 -3.86
C GLU A 103 8.65 5.72 -3.85
N THR A 104 7.97 5.98 -2.74
CA THR A 104 7.24 7.23 -2.47
C THR A 104 8.04 8.08 -1.49
N THR A 105 8.30 9.33 -1.83
CA THR A 105 9.01 10.28 -0.96
C THR A 105 8.05 11.06 -0.07
N THR A 106 8.57 11.73 0.96
CA THR A 106 7.78 12.69 1.76
C THR A 106 7.20 13.79 0.87
N ILE A 107 7.95 14.28 -0.12
CA ILE A 107 7.47 15.32 -1.05
C ILE A 107 6.26 14.83 -1.84
N ASP A 108 6.25 13.56 -2.28
CA ASP A 108 5.10 12.99 -2.98
C ASP A 108 3.85 12.98 -2.09
N CYS A 109 3.99 12.59 -0.82
CA CYS A 109 2.90 12.65 0.15
C CYS A 109 2.40 14.08 0.39
N LEU A 110 3.29 15.08 0.45
CA LEU A 110 2.90 16.48 0.61
C LEU A 110 2.20 17.01 -0.65
N ASN A 111 2.68 16.64 -1.84
CA ASN A 111 2.03 16.97 -3.11
C ASN A 111 0.64 16.34 -3.23
N PHE A 112 0.44 15.12 -2.72
CA PHE A 112 -0.90 14.52 -2.60
C PHE A 112 -1.86 15.43 -1.87
N LEU A 113 -1.45 15.91 -0.70
CA LEU A 113 -2.28 16.75 0.15
C LEU A 113 -2.56 18.10 -0.51
N CYS A 114 -1.58 18.66 -1.22
CA CYS A 114 -1.76 19.86 -2.03
C CYS A 114 -2.81 19.66 -3.12
N HIS A 115 -2.71 18.58 -3.90
CA HIS A 115 -3.67 18.26 -4.96
C HIS A 115 -5.08 17.92 -4.43
N HIS A 116 -5.17 17.41 -3.20
CA HIS A 116 -6.43 17.23 -2.47
C HIS A 116 -7.03 18.56 -1.97
N GLY A 117 -6.33 19.69 -2.11
CA GLY A 117 -6.83 21.03 -1.77
C GLY A 117 -6.31 21.60 -0.44
N ASN A 118 -5.35 20.95 0.22
CA ASN A 118 -4.71 21.52 1.41
C ASN A 118 -3.66 22.55 1.00
N ASN A 119 -3.60 23.68 1.70
CA ASN A 119 -2.51 24.65 1.51
C ASN A 119 -1.32 24.31 2.42
N THR A 120 -0.17 24.93 2.14
CA THR A 120 1.08 24.72 2.91
C THR A 120 0.91 24.96 4.41
N SER A 121 0.08 25.94 4.82
CA SER A 121 -0.15 26.26 6.23
C SER A 121 -0.89 25.14 6.95
N THR A 122 -1.94 24.58 6.34
CA THR A 122 -2.67 23.42 6.87
C THR A 122 -1.77 22.19 6.93
N ILE A 123 -0.97 21.95 5.89
CA ILE A 123 -0.05 20.82 5.84
C ILE A 123 0.97 20.90 6.99
N LYS A 124 1.51 22.08 7.31
CA LYS A 124 2.44 22.27 8.43
C LYS A 124 1.84 22.01 9.82
N VAL A 125 0.52 22.08 9.96
CA VAL A 125 -0.17 21.69 11.21
C VAL A 125 -0.24 20.17 11.34
N ILE A 126 -0.44 19.48 10.22
CA ILE A 126 -0.62 18.02 10.16
C ILE A 126 0.75 17.31 10.19
N PHE A 127 1.71 17.82 9.43
CA PHE A 127 3.07 17.29 9.31
C PHE A 127 4.06 18.19 10.02
N LYS A 128 4.72 17.64 11.04
CA LYS A 128 5.75 18.36 11.81
C LYS A 128 7.04 18.54 11.00
N ASP A 129 7.38 17.59 10.15
CA ASP A 129 8.65 17.53 9.43
C ASP A 129 8.53 17.96 7.96
N VAL A 130 7.84 19.07 7.70
CA VAL A 130 7.77 19.65 6.34
C VAL A 130 9.12 20.26 5.97
N PRO A 131 9.73 19.89 4.82
CA PRO A 131 11.01 20.44 4.41
C PRO A 131 11.01 21.96 4.32
N ALA A 132 12.11 22.59 4.74
CA ALA A 132 12.28 24.03 4.66
C ALA A 132 12.14 24.50 3.20
N GLY A 133 11.31 25.52 2.97
CA GLY A 133 11.04 26.04 1.62
C GLY A 133 10.01 25.24 0.81
N PHE A 134 9.43 24.17 1.35
CA PHE A 134 8.33 23.48 0.67
C PHE A 134 7.12 24.42 0.50
N ALA A 135 6.60 24.47 -0.72
CA ALA A 135 5.36 25.13 -1.07
C ALA A 135 4.58 24.24 -2.05
N CYS A 136 3.26 24.23 -1.93
CA CYS A 136 2.42 23.52 -2.89
C CYS A 136 2.67 24.03 -4.32
N PRO A 137 2.64 23.12 -5.32
CA PRO A 137 2.68 23.51 -6.72
C PRO A 137 1.55 24.50 -7.09
N LYS A 138 1.76 25.28 -8.15
CA LYS A 138 0.74 26.25 -8.62
C LYS A 138 -0.39 25.55 -9.38
N ASP A 139 -0.04 24.49 -10.09
CA ASP A 139 -0.91 23.63 -10.87
C ASP A 139 -1.50 22.53 -9.98
N LEU A 140 -2.56 22.89 -9.25
CA LEU A 140 -3.30 21.94 -8.42
C LEU A 140 -4.47 21.35 -9.19
N SER A 141 -4.54 20.03 -9.26
CA SER A 141 -5.70 19.31 -9.77
C SER A 141 -5.86 18.00 -9.01
N VAL A 142 -7.10 17.62 -8.71
CA VAL A 142 -7.44 16.31 -8.15
C VAL A 142 -6.96 15.18 -9.06
N ASP A 143 -6.90 15.41 -10.37
CA ASP A 143 -6.39 14.43 -11.34
C ASP A 143 -4.92 14.09 -11.12
N LEU A 144 -4.12 15.06 -10.64
CA LEU A 144 -2.69 14.88 -10.36
C LEU A 144 -2.43 14.08 -9.08
N MET A 145 -3.44 13.82 -8.25
CA MET A 145 -3.28 12.89 -7.12
C MET A 145 -2.88 11.49 -7.60
N SER A 146 -3.32 11.11 -8.80
CA SER A 146 -3.04 9.80 -9.38
C SER A 146 -1.60 9.63 -9.88
N THR A 147 -0.83 10.72 -10.02
CA THR A 147 0.55 10.69 -10.55
C THR A 147 1.61 10.37 -9.50
N ILE A 148 1.22 10.28 -8.22
CA ILE A 148 2.11 9.88 -7.14
C ILE A 148 2.59 8.45 -7.37
N ASN A 149 3.87 8.21 -7.07
CA ASN A 149 4.50 6.92 -7.25
C ASN A 149 4.03 5.90 -6.19
N TYR A 150 2.80 5.44 -6.34
CA TYR A 150 2.10 4.53 -5.42
C TYR A 150 1.80 3.21 -6.14
N PRO A 151 1.84 2.05 -5.45
CA PRO A 151 1.61 0.71 -6.03
C PRO A 151 0.14 0.42 -6.37
N SER A 152 -0.69 1.46 -6.54
CA SER A 152 -2.04 1.36 -7.09
C SER A 152 -2.35 2.61 -7.92
N ILE A 153 -3.34 2.47 -8.79
CA ILE A 153 -3.79 3.52 -9.69
C ILE A 153 -5.29 3.72 -9.47
N ALA A 154 -5.67 4.95 -9.14
CA ALA A 154 -7.07 5.38 -9.06
C ALA A 154 -7.27 6.56 -10.00
N VAL A 155 -8.26 6.45 -10.89
CA VAL A 155 -8.65 7.51 -11.83
C VAL A 155 -10.08 7.89 -11.53
N LEU A 156 -10.30 9.15 -11.16
CA LEU A 156 -11.62 9.68 -10.87
C LEU A 156 -12.27 10.21 -12.16
N ASN A 157 -13.58 9.97 -12.31
CA ASN A 157 -14.42 10.58 -13.33
C ASN A 157 -13.87 10.47 -14.76
N LEU A 158 -13.36 9.30 -15.16
CA LEU A 158 -12.90 9.09 -16.53
C LEU A 158 -14.09 9.09 -17.50
N ALA A 159 -14.27 10.18 -18.24
CA ALA A 159 -15.35 10.31 -19.20
C ALA A 159 -15.13 9.41 -20.43
N ARG A 160 -16.23 9.11 -21.15
CA ARG A 160 -16.15 8.37 -22.41
C ARG A 160 -15.22 9.11 -23.39
N ASN A 161 -14.32 8.37 -24.03
CA ASN A 161 -13.30 8.88 -24.97
C ASN A 161 -12.26 9.82 -24.33
N GLN A 162 -12.20 9.91 -23.00
CA GLN A 162 -11.11 10.59 -22.32
C GLN A 162 -9.95 9.61 -22.10
N ALA A 163 -8.73 10.08 -22.30
CA ALA A 163 -7.51 9.37 -21.95
C ALA A 163 -6.84 10.05 -20.76
N ARG A 164 -6.21 9.25 -19.90
CA ARG A 164 -5.39 9.73 -18.79
C ARG A 164 -4.07 8.98 -18.83
N THR A 165 -2.97 9.74 -18.85
CA THR A 165 -1.62 9.18 -18.75
C THR A 165 -1.15 9.32 -17.32
N ILE A 166 -0.63 8.23 -16.77
CA ILE A 166 -0.16 8.14 -15.39
C ILE A 166 1.24 7.56 -15.44
N ASN A 167 2.17 8.25 -14.79
CA ASN A 167 3.55 7.82 -14.74
C ASN A 167 3.83 7.12 -13.40
N ARG A 168 4.66 6.09 -13.43
CA ARG A 168 5.17 5.36 -12.27
C ARG A 168 6.66 5.15 -12.42
N THR A 169 7.36 5.16 -11.30
CA THR A 169 8.79 4.86 -11.26
C THR A 169 9.01 3.60 -10.43
N LEU A 170 9.65 2.62 -11.05
CA LEU A 170 9.97 1.34 -10.43
C LEU A 170 11.46 1.25 -10.15
N THR A 171 11.79 1.00 -8.89
CA THR A 171 13.16 0.73 -8.45
C THR A 171 13.35 -0.77 -8.26
N ASN A 172 14.39 -1.33 -8.87
CA ASN A 172 14.77 -2.72 -8.61
C ASN A 172 15.58 -2.81 -7.31
N VAL A 173 15.04 -3.53 -6.34
CA VAL A 173 15.69 -3.82 -5.05
C VAL A 173 16.18 -5.27 -4.95
N ALA A 174 16.00 -6.05 -6.02
CA ALA A 174 16.42 -7.45 -6.13
C ALA A 174 17.92 -7.59 -6.45
N GLY A 175 18.79 -7.26 -5.50
CA GLY A 175 20.24 -7.50 -5.58
C GLY A 175 20.93 -7.01 -6.88
N ASP A 176 22.15 -7.48 -7.13
CA ASP A 176 22.98 -7.01 -8.26
C ASP A 176 22.76 -7.80 -9.57
N GLY A 177 21.76 -8.67 -9.61
CA GLY A 177 21.46 -9.51 -10.77
C GLY A 177 20.78 -8.74 -11.90
N ALA A 178 21.10 -9.09 -13.14
CA ALA A 178 20.29 -8.64 -14.27
C ALA A 178 18.90 -9.29 -14.21
N ALA A 179 17.85 -8.49 -14.29
CA ALA A 179 16.47 -8.96 -14.21
C ALA A 179 15.62 -8.31 -15.31
N THR A 180 14.75 -9.11 -15.92
CA THR A 180 13.79 -8.63 -16.93
C THR A 180 12.38 -8.92 -16.44
N TYR A 181 11.56 -7.87 -16.39
CA TYR A 181 10.17 -7.96 -15.99
C TYR A 181 9.29 -7.78 -17.23
N SER A 182 8.28 -8.64 -17.36
CA SER A 182 7.27 -8.55 -18.41
C SER A 182 5.93 -8.16 -17.79
N LEU A 183 5.20 -7.28 -18.47
CA LEU A 183 3.93 -6.78 -17.97
C LEU A 183 2.77 -7.72 -18.33
N THR A 184 1.88 -7.93 -17.36
CA THR A 184 0.54 -8.51 -17.60
C THR A 184 -0.51 -7.47 -17.24
N ILE A 185 -1.53 -7.32 -18.10
CA ILE A 185 -2.60 -6.32 -17.92
C ILE A 185 -3.95 -7.06 -17.90
N GLU A 186 -4.71 -6.84 -16.83
CA GLU A 186 -6.12 -7.20 -16.75
C GLU A 186 -6.94 -5.90 -16.68
N ALA A 187 -7.58 -5.53 -17.80
CA ALA A 187 -8.29 -4.26 -17.92
C ALA A 187 -9.75 -4.41 -17.42
N PRO A 188 -10.25 -3.47 -16.60
CA PRO A 188 -11.67 -3.43 -16.23
C PRO A 188 -12.58 -3.26 -17.45
N ASN A 189 -13.80 -3.78 -17.35
CA ASN A 189 -14.80 -3.64 -18.40
C ASN A 189 -15.00 -2.17 -18.81
N GLY A 190 -14.90 -1.89 -20.12
CA GLY A 190 -15.08 -0.55 -20.67
C GLY A 190 -13.84 0.36 -20.62
N ILE A 191 -12.72 -0.11 -20.07
CA ILE A 191 -11.46 0.64 -19.98
C ILE A 191 -10.42 0.00 -20.89
N LYS A 192 -9.67 0.82 -21.64
CA LYS A 192 -8.49 0.40 -22.38
C LYS A 192 -7.24 0.87 -21.63
N ILE A 193 -6.33 -0.06 -21.35
CA ILE A 193 -5.07 0.22 -20.68
C ILE A 193 -3.93 -0.05 -21.67
N ALA A 194 -3.01 0.90 -21.78
CA ALA A 194 -1.77 0.76 -22.53
C ALA A 194 -0.61 1.24 -21.65
N VAL A 195 0.50 0.51 -21.67
CA VAL A 195 1.68 0.78 -20.84
C VAL A 195 2.91 0.75 -21.72
N VAL A 196 3.81 1.72 -21.52
CA VAL A 196 5.03 1.88 -22.30
C VAL A 196 6.20 2.21 -21.36
N PRO A 197 7.29 1.42 -21.34
CA PRO A 197 7.54 0.20 -22.13
C PRO A 197 6.80 -1.03 -21.58
N THR A 198 6.60 -2.05 -22.41
CA THR A 198 5.94 -3.32 -22.02
C THR A 198 6.89 -4.32 -21.32
N SER A 199 8.19 -4.04 -21.31
CA SER A 199 9.21 -4.80 -20.59
C SER A 199 10.24 -3.87 -19.97
N LEU A 200 10.69 -4.22 -18.77
CA LEU A 200 11.71 -3.49 -18.02
C LEU A 200 12.94 -4.37 -17.83
N GLN A 201 14.08 -3.89 -18.32
CA GLN A 201 15.36 -4.58 -18.17
C GLN A 201 16.25 -3.81 -17.19
N PHE A 202 16.61 -4.46 -16.09
CA PHE A 202 17.55 -3.95 -15.10
C PHE A 202 18.89 -4.67 -15.26
N ARG A 203 19.98 -3.92 -15.45
CA ARG A 203 21.32 -4.50 -15.69
C ARG A 203 22.22 -4.50 -14.44
N ARG A 204 21.89 -3.69 -13.42
CA ARG A 204 22.51 -3.59 -12.08
C ARG A 204 21.50 -2.99 -11.07
N SER A 205 21.74 -3.15 -9.77
CA SER A 205 21.00 -2.51 -8.68
C SER A 205 21.05 -0.97 -8.77
N ASN A 206 20.04 -0.28 -8.23
CA ASN A 206 19.84 1.18 -8.24
C ASN A 206 19.56 1.85 -9.61
N ASN A 207 19.26 1.07 -10.65
CA ASN A 207 18.60 1.63 -11.84
C ASN A 207 17.09 1.76 -11.57
N PHE A 208 16.51 2.89 -11.95
CA PHE A 208 15.06 3.12 -11.91
C PHE A 208 14.52 3.30 -13.32
N TRP A 209 13.30 2.83 -13.56
CA TRP A 209 12.57 3.06 -14.81
C TRP A 209 11.31 3.87 -14.53
N SER A 210 11.03 4.86 -15.37
CA SER A 210 9.73 5.51 -15.43
C SER A 210 8.90 4.89 -16.55
N VAL A 211 7.64 4.59 -16.24
CA VAL A 211 6.66 3.88 -17.07
C VAL A 211 5.35 4.65 -17.06
#